data_AF-A0A932E6M7-F1
#
_entry.id   AF-A0A932E6M7-F1
#
_cell.length_a   1.000
_cell.length_b   1.000
_cell.length_c   1.000
_cell.angle_alpha   90.00
_cell.angle_beta   90.00
_cell.angle_gamma   90.00
#
_symmetry.space_group_name_H-M   'P 1'
#
loop_
_entity.id
_entity.type
_entity.pdbx_description
1 polymer ?
#
loop_
_entity_poly.entity_id
_entity_poly.type
_entity_poly.pdbx_seq_one_letter_code
_entity_poly.pdbx_strand_id
1 'polypeptide(L)'
;MSQTYKGAFVVVNQTNSDLSNVSVQFVSKLGVAVSSAATLSRDANDTIFELPPVSLEGSSDNTDNWKLSFITQGADATPVEVFLGNVNCDFTAENEGGVVRVQLYQSSFDIIMPVKGSKQGVKYEGIPG
;
A
#
# COMPACT_ATOMS: atom_id res chain seq x y z
N MET A 1 21.55 13.77 -10.22
CA MET A 1 20.40 14.16 -11.07
C MET A 1 19.20 13.42 -10.51
N SER A 2 18.11 14.12 -10.14
CA SER A 2 16.85 13.42 -9.84
C SER A 2 16.27 12.91 -11.15
N GLN A 3 15.76 11.69 -11.14
CA GLN A 3 15.12 11.10 -12.30
C GLN A 3 13.70 10.75 -11.91
N THR A 4 12.75 11.24 -12.70
CA THR A 4 11.32 10.99 -12.51
C THR A 4 10.95 9.69 -13.21
N TYR A 5 10.40 8.75 -12.45
CA TYR A 5 9.85 7.49 -12.94
C TYR A 5 8.34 7.52 -12.80
N LYS A 6 7.61 6.77 -13.63
CA LYS A 6 6.15 6.67 -13.52
C LYS A 6 5.75 5.24 -13.24
N GLY A 7 4.79 5.04 -12.35
CA GLY A 7 4.23 3.73 -12.06
C GLY A 7 2.80 3.85 -11.57
N ALA A 8 1.99 2.82 -11.84
CA ALA A 8 0.64 2.72 -11.31
C ALA A 8 0.63 1.96 -9.99
N PHE A 9 -0.44 2.12 -9.22
CA PHE A 9 -0.62 1.41 -7.95
C PHE A 9 -1.98 0.74 -7.91
N VAL A 10 -2.01 -0.47 -7.38
CA VAL A 10 -3.24 -1.24 -7.19
C VAL A 10 -3.29 -1.74 -5.76
N VAL A 11 -4.40 -1.52 -5.08
CA VAL A 11 -4.66 -2.05 -3.74
C VAL A 11 -5.63 -3.21 -3.84
N VAL A 12 -5.30 -4.33 -3.22
CA VAL A 12 -6.05 -5.58 -3.29
C VAL A 12 -6.43 -6.04 -1.89
N ASN A 13 -7.70 -6.39 -1.69
CA ASN A 13 -8.18 -7.01 -0.46
C ASN A 13 -7.75 -8.49 -0.40
N GLN A 14 -7.09 -8.91 0.67
CA GLN A 14 -6.71 -10.30 0.95
C GLN A 14 -7.20 -10.76 2.34
N THR A 15 -8.13 -10.04 2.96
CA THR A 15 -8.55 -10.29 4.36
C THR A 15 -9.65 -11.35 4.49
N ASN A 16 -10.16 -11.91 3.38
CA ASN A 16 -11.36 -12.76 3.35
C ASN A 16 -12.58 -12.12 4.03
N SER A 17 -12.58 -10.79 4.16
CA SER A 17 -13.60 -10.01 4.86
C SER A 17 -13.85 -8.70 4.12
N ASP A 18 -15.02 -8.12 4.33
CA ASP A 18 -15.30 -6.76 3.89
C ASP A 18 -14.31 -5.80 4.57
N LEU A 19 -13.71 -4.92 3.76
CA LEU A 19 -12.93 -3.78 4.23
C LEU A 19 -13.72 -2.50 4.05
N SER A 20 -13.62 -1.59 5.00
CA SER A 20 -14.15 -0.23 4.89
C SER A 20 -13.10 0.80 5.26
N ASN A 21 -13.31 2.06 4.85
CA ASN A 21 -12.37 3.17 5.13
C ASN A 21 -10.91 2.85 4.77
N VAL A 22 -10.71 2.17 3.63
CA VAL A 22 -9.38 1.83 3.16
C VAL A 22 -8.69 3.11 2.73
N SER A 23 -7.52 3.38 3.29
CA SER A 23 -6.69 4.55 3.00
C SER A 23 -5.26 4.10 2.76
N VAL A 24 -4.68 4.53 1.65
CA VAL A 24 -3.27 4.34 1.34
C VAL A 24 -2.68 5.70 1.03
N GLN A 25 -1.59 6.02 1.72
CA GLN A 25 -0.77 7.19 1.51
C GLN A 25 0.63 6.73 1.14
N PHE A 26 1.13 7.25 0.02
CA PHE A 26 2.50 7.16 -0.41
C PHE A 26 3.11 8.55 -0.33
N VAL A 27 4.29 8.68 0.26
CA VAL A 27 5.07 9.91 0.30
C VAL A 27 6.44 9.60 -0.24
N SER A 28 6.72 10.11 -1.43
CA SER A 28 8.06 10.05 -1.99
C SER A 28 9.03 10.86 -1.16
N LYS A 29 10.30 10.48 -1.25
CA LYS A 29 11.43 11.22 -0.66
C LYS A 29 11.43 12.74 -0.92
N LEU A 30 10.94 13.22 -2.07
CA LEU A 30 10.93 14.64 -2.42
C LEU A 30 9.66 15.38 -2.00
N GLY A 31 8.81 14.73 -1.19
CA GLY A 31 7.59 15.33 -0.66
C GLY A 31 6.37 15.24 -1.59
N VAL A 32 6.49 14.57 -2.74
CA VAL A 32 5.31 14.21 -3.55
C VAL A 32 4.52 13.16 -2.78
N ALA A 33 3.30 13.51 -2.40
CA ALA A 33 2.39 12.63 -1.71
C ALA A 33 1.24 12.20 -2.63
N VAL A 34 0.95 10.92 -2.65
CA VAL A 34 -0.23 10.33 -3.29
C VAL A 34 -1.08 9.74 -2.20
N SER A 35 -2.37 10.02 -2.23
CA SER A 35 -3.32 9.40 -1.31
C SER A 35 -4.51 8.86 -2.08
N SER A 36 -5.06 7.77 -1.59
CA SER A 36 -6.28 7.20 -2.10
C SER A 36 -7.06 6.57 -1.00
N ALA A 37 -8.38 6.73 -1.09
CA ALA A 37 -9.30 6.17 -0.15
C ALA A 37 -10.48 5.52 -0.88
N ALA A 38 -10.94 4.41 -0.33
CA ALA A 38 -12.17 3.75 -0.76
C ALA A 38 -13.04 3.44 0.45
N THR A 39 -14.35 3.63 0.27
CA THR A 39 -15.32 3.43 1.35
C THR A 39 -15.54 1.95 1.65
N LEU A 40 -15.41 1.06 0.66
CA LEU A 40 -15.71 -0.37 0.82
C LEU A 40 -14.97 -1.26 -0.20
N SER A 41 -14.57 -2.46 0.22
CA SER A 41 -14.21 -3.62 -0.61
C SER A 41 -14.89 -4.85 -0.02
N ARG A 42 -15.54 -5.68 -0.85
CA ARG A 42 -16.41 -6.77 -0.36
C ARG A 42 -15.78 -8.15 -0.53
N ASP A 43 -15.14 -8.42 -1.67
CA ASP A 43 -14.62 -9.76 -1.93
C ASP A 43 -13.10 -9.85 -1.73
N ALA A 44 -12.65 -11.02 -1.28
CA ALA A 44 -11.22 -11.33 -1.31
C ALA A 44 -10.72 -11.38 -2.75
N ASN A 45 -9.53 -10.81 -2.95
CA ASN A 45 -8.90 -10.54 -4.24
C ASN A 45 -9.50 -9.39 -5.03
N ASP A 46 -10.48 -8.66 -4.48
CA ASP A 46 -10.97 -7.44 -5.13
C ASP A 46 -9.89 -6.38 -5.20
N THR A 47 -9.79 -5.77 -6.38
CA THR A 47 -9.11 -4.48 -6.53
C THR A 47 -9.97 -3.40 -5.89
N ILE A 48 -9.44 -2.78 -4.83
CA ILE A 48 -10.13 -1.74 -4.05
C ILE A 48 -10.09 -0.42 -4.81
N PHE A 49 -8.92 -0.04 -5.32
CA PHE A 49 -8.74 1.08 -6.22
C PHE A 49 -7.44 0.95 -7.01
N GLU A 50 -7.42 1.64 -8.15
CA GLU A 50 -6.24 1.85 -8.99
C GLU A 50 -5.89 3.32 -9.02
N LEU A 51 -4.64 3.63 -8.73
CA LEU A 51 -4.11 4.98 -8.90
C LEU A 51 -3.46 5.09 -10.30
N PRO A 52 -3.79 6.15 -11.07
CA PRO A 52 -3.14 6.39 -12.34
C PRO A 52 -1.63 6.57 -12.14
N PRO A 53 -0.81 6.37 -13.18
CA PRO A 53 0.63 6.48 -13.04
C PRO A 53 1.05 7.82 -12.45
N VAL A 54 1.68 7.80 -11.28
CA VAL A 54 2.21 9.01 -10.66
C VAL A 54 3.70 9.11 -10.96
N SER A 55 4.15 10.32 -11.25
CA SER A 55 5.57 10.67 -11.34
C SER A 55 6.21 10.60 -9.95
N LEU A 56 7.10 9.64 -9.75
CA LEU A 56 7.88 9.39 -8.55
C LEU A 56 9.34 9.69 -8.86
N GLU A 57 9.93 10.70 -8.23
CA GLU A 57 11.34 11.00 -8.40
C GLU A 57 12.19 10.16 -7.46
N GLY A 58 13.06 9.30 -8.02
CA GLY A 58 13.98 8.47 -7.23
C GLY A 58 15.34 9.14 -6.99
N SER A 59 15.96 8.83 -5.85
CA SER A 59 17.35 9.19 -5.50
C SER A 59 17.97 8.11 -4.61
N SER A 60 19.27 7.86 -4.75
CA SER A 60 20.03 6.80 -4.04
C SER A 60 20.07 6.91 -2.51
N ASP A 61 19.65 8.03 -1.92
CA ASP A 61 20.06 8.37 -0.54
C ASP A 61 18.91 8.44 0.49
N ASN A 62 17.63 8.30 0.10
CA ASN A 62 16.51 8.24 1.06
C ASN A 62 15.39 7.33 0.54
N THR A 63 14.56 6.88 1.48
CA THR A 63 13.54 5.86 1.28
C THR A 63 12.15 6.45 1.09
N ASP A 64 11.35 5.88 0.19
CA ASP A 64 9.93 6.23 0.01
C ASP A 64 9.08 5.67 1.14
N ASN A 65 8.11 6.44 1.64
CA ASN A 65 7.31 6.07 2.79
C ASN A 65 5.85 5.73 2.44
N TRP A 66 5.34 4.67 3.04
CA TRP A 66 4.00 4.15 2.83
C TRP A 66 3.24 4.08 4.15
N LYS A 67 2.03 4.62 4.19
CA LYS A 67 1.14 4.59 5.34
C LYS A 67 -0.23 4.07 4.92
N LEU A 68 -0.73 3.05 5.63
CA LEU A 68 -1.97 2.37 5.27
C LEU A 68 -2.87 2.20 6.49
N SER A 69 -4.17 2.37 6.28
CA SER A 69 -5.20 2.08 7.28
C SER A 69 -6.47 1.54 6.63
N PHE A 70 -7.21 0.70 7.35
CA PHE A 70 -8.54 0.23 6.94
C PHE A 70 -9.30 -0.29 8.15
N ILE A 71 -10.60 -0.53 8.00
CA ILE A 71 -11.44 -1.19 8.99
C ILE A 71 -11.83 -2.56 8.44
N THR A 72 -11.59 -3.62 9.22
CA THR A 72 -12.01 -5.00 8.92
C THR A 72 -12.92 -5.51 10.03
N GLN A 73 -13.58 -6.66 9.82
CA GLN A 73 -14.25 -7.37 10.92
C GLN A 73 -13.24 -8.20 11.73
N GLY A 74 -13.29 -8.05 13.05
CA GLY A 74 -12.61 -8.91 14.02
C GLY A 74 -13.27 -10.29 14.12
N ALA A 75 -12.66 -11.18 14.89
CA ALA A 75 -13.14 -12.56 15.05
C ALA A 75 -14.55 -12.67 15.65
N ASP A 76 -15.01 -11.63 16.35
CA ASP A 76 -16.32 -11.50 16.99
C ASP A 76 -17.29 -10.59 16.20
N ALA A 77 -17.00 -10.34 14.91
CA ALA A 77 -17.74 -9.45 14.03
C ALA A 77 -17.75 -7.97 14.45
N THR A 78 -16.89 -7.57 15.39
CA THR A 78 -16.69 -6.15 15.72
C THR A 78 -15.85 -5.46 14.65
N PRO A 79 -16.14 -4.19 14.28
CA PRO A 79 -15.24 -3.42 13.43
C PRO A 79 -13.92 -3.14 14.15
N VAL A 80 -12.81 -3.50 13.52
CA VAL A 80 -11.45 -3.27 14.00
C VAL A 80 -10.74 -2.33 13.04
N GLU A 81 -10.30 -1.18 13.55
CA GLU A 81 -9.41 -0.29 12.80
C GLU A 81 -7.99 -0.86 12.81
N VAL A 82 -7.46 -1.10 11.62
CA VAL A 82 -6.10 -1.59 11.40
C VAL A 82 -5.26 -0.45 10.88
N PHE A 83 -4.29 -0.03 11.68
CA PHE A 83 -3.25 0.93 11.29
C PHE A 83 -1.93 0.19 11.07
N LEU A 84 -1.46 0.13 9.82
CA LEU A 84 -0.32 -0.71 9.46
C LEU A 84 1.04 0.01 9.49
N GLY A 85 1.07 1.23 10.02
CA GLY A 85 2.31 1.97 10.25
C GLY A 85 2.96 2.50 8.98
N ASN A 86 4.20 2.98 9.15
CA ASN A 86 5.02 3.55 8.09
C ASN A 86 6.01 2.49 7.58
N VAL A 87 5.98 2.22 6.28
CA VAL A 87 6.88 1.25 5.63
C VAL A 87 7.72 1.94 4.60
N ASN A 88 9.01 1.64 4.61
CA ASN A 88 9.97 2.15 3.65
C ASN A 88 10.13 1.14 2.52
N CYS A 89 9.73 1.51 1.31
CA CYS A 89 9.85 0.65 0.13
C CYS A 89 10.00 1.52 -1.13
N ASP A 90 11.19 1.45 -1.73
CA ASP A 90 11.62 2.42 -2.74
C ASP A 90 11.11 2.08 -4.13
N PHE A 91 10.57 3.08 -4.81
CA PHE A 91 10.26 2.98 -6.23
C PHE A 91 11.45 3.47 -7.07
N THR A 92 12.08 2.54 -7.79
CA THR A 92 13.33 2.79 -8.52
C THR A 92 13.11 2.85 -10.04
N ALA A 93 14.17 3.20 -10.78
CA ALA A 93 14.17 3.18 -12.25
C ALA A 93 13.72 1.84 -12.85
N GLU A 94 14.09 0.74 -12.19
CA GLU A 94 13.74 -0.61 -12.65
C GLU A 94 12.22 -0.86 -12.60
N ASN A 95 11.48 -0.04 -11.85
CA ASN A 95 10.03 -0.17 -11.65
C ASN A 95 9.21 0.72 -12.61
N GLU A 96 9.87 1.55 -13.42
CA GLU A 96 9.22 2.46 -14.36
C GLU A 96 8.27 1.72 -15.32
N GLY A 97 7.09 2.29 -15.52
CA GLY A 97 6.01 1.74 -16.34
C GLY A 97 5.27 0.56 -15.69
N GLY A 98 5.72 0.09 -14.53
CA GLY A 98 5.13 -1.05 -13.84
C GLY A 98 3.95 -0.70 -12.91
N VAL A 99 3.34 -1.76 -12.38
CA VAL A 99 2.24 -1.68 -11.40
C VAL A 99 2.73 -2.17 -10.04
N VAL A 100 2.77 -1.29 -9.05
CA VAL A 100 2.99 -1.65 -7.64
C VAL A 100 1.70 -2.24 -7.09
N ARG A 101 1.78 -3.41 -6.45
CA ARG A 101 0.63 -4.04 -5.80
C ARG A 101 0.76 -3.94 -4.29
N VAL A 102 -0.29 -3.44 -3.65
CA VAL A 102 -0.45 -3.41 -2.20
C VAL A 102 -1.50 -4.45 -1.83
N GLN A 103 -1.12 -5.46 -1.06
CA GLN A 103 -2.03 -6.53 -0.64
C GLN A 103 -2.35 -6.38 0.85
N LEU A 104 -3.63 -6.23 1.19
CA LEU A 104 -4.09 -6.02 2.57
C LEU A 104 -4.56 -7.33 3.18
N TYR A 105 -3.92 -7.77 4.27
CA TYR A 105 -4.32 -8.94 5.05
C TYR A 105 -4.91 -8.50 6.40
N GLN A 106 -5.55 -9.43 7.11
CA GLN A 106 -6.30 -9.12 8.33
C GLN A 106 -5.48 -8.38 9.39
N SER A 107 -4.17 -8.63 9.46
CA SER A 107 -3.26 -7.96 10.39
C SER A 107 -1.94 -7.52 9.75
N SER A 108 -1.83 -7.46 8.42
CA SER A 108 -0.56 -7.14 7.76
C SER A 108 -0.77 -6.63 6.35
N PHE A 109 0.31 -6.23 5.68
CA PHE A 109 0.26 -5.95 4.25
C PHE A 109 1.60 -6.24 3.57
N ASP A 110 1.52 -6.44 2.26
CA ASP A 110 2.68 -6.54 1.38
C ASP A 110 2.70 -5.39 0.38
N ILE A 111 3.88 -4.82 0.13
CA ILE A 111 4.17 -4.00 -1.04
C ILE A 111 4.98 -4.85 -2.02
N ILE A 112 4.44 -5.02 -3.23
CA ILE A 112 5.04 -5.82 -4.29
C ILE A 112 5.40 -4.89 -5.45
N MET A 113 6.70 -4.73 -5.68
CA MET A 113 7.24 -3.92 -6.77
C MET A 113 7.22 -4.67 -8.11
N PRO A 114 7.11 -3.96 -9.25
CA PRO A 114 7.00 -4.56 -10.59
C PRO A 114 8.22 -5.37 -11.03
N VAL A 115 9.42 -4.96 -10.62
CA VAL A 115 10.69 -5.58 -11.00
C VAL A 115 11.57 -5.66 -9.76
N LYS A 116 12.23 -6.82 -9.63
CA LYS A 116 12.85 -7.44 -8.44
C LYS A 116 11.85 -7.99 -7.44
N GLY A 117 11.99 -9.28 -7.17
CA GLY A 117 11.22 -10.05 -6.19
C GLY A 117 11.49 -9.67 -4.73
N SER A 118 11.71 -8.38 -4.44
CA SER A 118 11.61 -7.81 -3.11
C SER A 118 10.13 -7.64 -2.78
N LYS A 119 9.53 -8.69 -2.23
CA LYS A 119 8.35 -8.53 -1.39
C LYS A 119 8.83 -7.88 -0.10
N GLN A 120 8.43 -6.64 0.16
CA GLN A 120 8.61 -6.06 1.47
C GLN A 120 7.27 -6.16 2.20
N GLY A 121 7.08 -7.33 2.81
CA GLY A 121 5.96 -7.58 3.69
C GLY A 121 6.24 -6.98 5.05
N VAL A 122 5.33 -6.16 5.54
CA VAL A 122 5.35 -5.73 6.93
C VAL A 122 4.27 -6.50 7.66
N LYS A 123 4.74 -7.50 8.41
CA LYS A 123 3.91 -8.22 9.37
C LYS A 123 3.68 -7.29 10.55
N TYR A 124 2.46 -6.82 10.70
CA TYR A 124 2.04 -6.16 11.93
C TYR A 124 1.55 -7.25 12.89
N GLU A 125 2.14 -7.30 14.08
CA GLU A 125 1.60 -8.06 15.20
C GLU A 125 0.81 -7.09 16.06
N GLY A 126 -0.39 -6.77 15.60
CA GLY A 126 -1.29 -5.90 16.33
C GLY A 126 -1.80 -6.56 17.59
N ILE A 127 -1.49 -5.95 18.73
CA ILE A 127 -2.25 -6.19 19.95
C ILE A 127 -3.62 -5.52 19.73
N PRO A 128 -4.74 -6.25 19.83
CA PRO A 128 -6.06 -5.65 19.75
C PRO A 128 -6.18 -4.51 20.77
N GLY A 129 -6.61 -3.33 20.31
CA GLY A 129 -7.01 -2.22 21.18
C GLY A 129 -8.36 -2.47 21.82
#